data_AF-A0A1U7HRI1-F1
#
_entry.id   AF-A0A1U7HRI1-F1
#
_cell.length_a   1.000
_cell.length_b   1.000
_cell.length_c   1.000
_cell.angle_alpha   90.00
_cell.angle_beta   90.00
_cell.angle_gamma   90.00
#
_symmetry.space_group_name_H-M   'P 1'
#
loop_
_entity.id
_entity.type
_entity.pdbx_description
1 polymer ?
#
loop_
_entity_poly.entity_id
_entity_poly.type
_entity_poly.pdbx_seq_one_letter_code
_entity_poly.pdbx_strand_id
1 'polypeptide(L)' 'MSENLTTPVSAAEIEEVILELEQYRERLVNEMLQMAQKAKFSKKAAMEHLSRHPEIARIDAAIEKLRAQQIQ' A
#
# COMPACT_ATOMS: atom_id res chain seq x y z
N MET A 1 -8.63 -16.06 29.10
CA MET A 1 -7.86 -14.87 28.68
C MET A 1 -8.56 -14.27 27.47
N SER A 2 -9.78 -13.79 27.67
CA SER A 2 -10.67 -13.37 26.59
C SER A 2 -10.98 -11.90 26.77
N GLU A 3 -10.20 -11.04 26.13
CA GLU A 3 -10.54 -9.62 25.96
C GLU A 3 -9.91 -9.18 24.64
N ASN A 4 -10.53 -9.61 23.53
CA ASN A 4 -10.36 -8.92 22.25
C ASN A 4 -11.27 -7.69 22.34
N LEU A 5 -10.79 -6.67 23.04
CA LEU A 5 -11.44 -5.37 23.11
C LEU A 5 -11.32 -4.75 21.73
N THR A 6 -12.36 -4.91 20.92
CA THR A 6 -12.60 -4.10 19.74
C THR A 6 -12.90 -2.68 20.20
N THR A 7 -11.84 -1.95 20.56
CA THR A 7 -11.89 -0.49 20.64
C THR A 7 -12.32 0.00 19.26
N PRO A 8 -13.30 0.90 19.13
CA PRO A 8 -13.57 1.53 17.85
C PRO A 8 -12.29 2.22 17.41
N VAL A 9 -11.66 1.70 16.35
CA VAL A 9 -10.50 2.35 15.73
C VAL A 9 -10.96 3.74 15.33
N SER A 10 -10.29 4.77 15.83
CA SER A 10 -10.66 6.14 15.54
C SER A 10 -10.35 6.46 14.08
N ALA A 11 -11.12 7.37 13.47
CA ALA A 11 -10.86 7.82 12.10
C ALA A 11 -9.43 8.35 11.92
N ALA A 12 -8.82 8.90 12.97
CA ALA A 12 -7.43 9.37 12.97
C ALA A 12 -6.42 8.21 12.89
N GLU A 13 -6.65 7.12 13.64
CA GLU A 13 -5.80 5.92 13.56
C GLU A 13 -5.92 5.24 12.19
N ILE A 14 -7.12 5.20 11.61
CA ILE A 14 -7.31 4.68 10.24
C ILE A 14 -6.53 5.52 9.22
N GLU A 15 -6.61 6.85 9.33
CA GLU A 15 -5.89 7.78 8.47
C GLU A 15 -4.38 7.62 8.57
N GLU A 16 -3.85 7.49 9.79
CA GLU A 16 -2.41 7.26 10.04
C GLU A 16 -1.94 5.96 9.38
N VAL A 17 -2.69 4.87 9.53
CA VAL A 17 -2.38 3.58 8.90
C VAL A 17 -2.45 3.67 7.37
N ILE A 18 -3.45 4.38 6.81
CA ILE A 18 -3.54 4.62 5.36
C ILE A 18 -2.29 5.37 4.87
N LEU A 19 -1.89 6.43 5.57
CA LEU A 19 -0.72 7.23 5.22
C LEU A 19 0.57 6.39 5.23
N GLU A 20 0.77 5.55 6.24
CA GLU A 20 1.93 4.65 6.31
C GLU A 20 1.95 3.66 5.14
N LEU A 21 0.80 3.09 4.79
CA LEU A 21 0.65 2.17 3.67
C LEU A 21 0.94 2.85 2.33
N GLU A 22 0.47 4.08 2.13
CA GLU A 22 0.75 4.88 0.93
C GLU A 22 2.24 5.20 0.79
N GLN A 23 2.89 5.62 1.88
CA GLN A 23 4.34 5.86 1.90
C GLN A 23 5.13 4.58 1.63
N TYR A 24 4.67 3.44 2.17
CA TYR A 24 5.32 2.16 1.89
C TYR A 24 5.18 1.75 0.42
N ARG A 25 3.98 1.90 -0.14
CA ARG A 25 3.72 1.68 -1.57
C ARG A 25 4.62 2.55 -2.44
N GLU A 26 4.75 3.83 -2.12
CA GLU A 26 5.61 4.76 -2.88
C GLU A 26 7.07 4.32 -2.85
N ARG A 27 7.59 3.90 -1.69
CA ARG A 27 8.96 3.36 -1.58
C ARG A 27 9.17 2.15 -2.47
N LEU A 28 8.25 1.18 -2.47
CA LEU A 28 8.33 0.01 -3.34
C LEU A 28 8.35 0.38 -4.83
N VAL A 29 7.50 1.32 -5.24
CA VAL A 29 7.45 1.83 -6.61
C VAL A 29 8.79 2.46 -6.98
N ASN A 30 9.33 3.32 -6.12
CA ASN A 30 10.59 4.02 -6.35
C ASN A 30 11.78 3.05 -6.43
N GLU A 31 11.87 2.08 -5.52
CA GLU A 31 12.88 1.03 -5.55
C GLU A 31 12.82 0.22 -6.86
N MET A 32 11.61 -0.17 -7.27
CA MET A 32 11.41 -0.88 -8.53
C MET A 32 11.83 -0.04 -9.74
N LEU A 33 11.48 1.25 -9.77
CA LEU A 33 11.90 2.16 -10.84
C LEU A 33 13.41 2.33 -10.90
N GLN A 34 14.08 2.45 -9.75
CA GLN A 34 15.54 2.52 -9.68
C GLN A 34 16.19 1.23 -10.16
N MET A 35 15.67 0.07 -9.77
CA MET A 35 16.15 -1.23 -10.26
C MET A 35 15.95 -1.37 -11.77
N ALA A 36 14.77 -1.00 -12.28
CA ALA A 36 14.48 -1.02 -13.70
C ALA A 36 15.42 -0.10 -14.50
N GLN A 37 15.72 1.09 -13.97
CA GLN A 37 16.69 2.01 -14.58
C GLN A 37 18.09 1.39 -14.64
N LYS A 38 18.57 0.79 -13.54
CA LYS A 38 19.86 0.09 -13.48
C LYS A 38 19.91 -1.11 -14.44
N ALA A 39 18.79 -1.83 -14.58
CA ALA A 39 18.63 -2.94 -15.50
C ALA A 39 18.36 -2.52 -16.96
N LYS A 40 18.32 -1.20 -17.24
CA LYS A 40 17.99 -0.63 -18.57
C LYS A 40 16.64 -1.10 -19.12
N PHE A 41 15.69 -1.41 -18.24
CA PHE A 41 14.34 -1.74 -18.65
C PHE A 41 13.64 -0.50 -19.19
N SER A 42 12.82 -0.69 -20.22
CA SER A 42 11.96 0.37 -20.72
C SER A 42 10.93 0.77 -19.65
N LYS A 43 10.51 2.03 -19.66
CA LYS A 43 9.44 2.53 -18.77
C LYS A 43 8.18 1.65 -18.86
N LYS A 44 7.82 1.20 -20.07
CA LYS A 44 6.66 0.31 -20.29
C LYS A 44 6.81 -1.02 -19.55
N ALA A 45 7.97 -1.67 -19.65
CA ALA A 45 8.22 -2.93 -18.97
C ALA A 45 8.26 -2.78 -17.44
N ALA A 46 8.84 -1.67 -16.94
CA ALA A 46 8.83 -1.35 -15.51
C ALA A 46 7.40 -1.16 -14.98
N MET A 47 6.54 -0.45 -15.71
CA MET A 47 5.13 -0.28 -15.35
C MET A 47 4.34 -1.58 -15.40
N GLU A 48 4.56 -2.42 -16.42
CA GLU A 48 3.90 -3.73 -16.50
C GLU A 48 4.28 -4.63 -15.31
N HIS A 49 5.55 -4.60 -14.89
CA HIS A 49 5.99 -5.33 -13.70
C HIS A 49 5.35 -4.77 -12.42
N LEU A 50 5.27 -3.45 -12.29
CA LEU A 50 4.64 -2.77 -11.16
C LEU A 50 3.15 -3.14 -11.03
N SER A 51 2.41 -3.12 -12.14
CA SER A 51 0.98 -3.50 -12.18
C SER A 51 0.73 -4.96 -11.79
N ARG A 52 1.74 -5.82 -11.84
CA ARG A 52 1.66 -7.24 -11.45
C ARG A 52 2.30 -7.51 -10.09
N HIS A 53 2.78 -6.47 -9.39
CA HIS A 53 3.46 -6.64 -8.12
C HIS A 53 2.46 -7.04 -7.02
N PRO A 54 2.56 -8.26 -6.46
CA PRO A 54 1.55 -8.80 -5.56
C PRO A 54 1.43 -8.00 -4.27
N GLU A 55 2.53 -7.40 -3.80
CA GLU A 55 2.52 -6.58 -2.59
C GLU A 55 1.85 -5.23 -2.80
N ILE A 56 2.01 -4.60 -3.98
CA ILE A 56 1.30 -3.36 -4.30
C ILE A 56 -0.20 -3.61 -4.33
N ALA A 57 -0.62 -4.70 -4.97
CA ALA A 57 -2.03 -5.10 -5.01
C ALA A 57 -2.62 -5.35 -3.60
N ARG A 58 -1.83 -5.94 -2.69
CA ARG A 58 -2.26 -6.14 -1.30
C ARG A 58 -2.38 -4.82 -0.54
N ILE A 59 -1.42 -3.91 -0.70
CA ILE A 59 -1.45 -2.59 -0.07
C ILE A 59 -2.66 -1.78 -0.58
N ASP A 60 -2.89 -1.77 -1.90
CA ASP A 60 -4.03 -1.08 -2.51
C ASP A 60 -5.36 -1.62 -1.96
N ALA A 61 -5.50 -2.95 -1.86
CA ALA A 61 -6.69 -3.57 -1.27
C ALA A 61 -6.86 -3.25 0.23
N ALA A 62 -5.76 -3.15 0.98
CA ALA A 62 -5.81 -2.78 2.40
C ALA A 62 -6.23 -1.32 2.59
N ILE A 63 -5.69 -0.40 1.78
CA ILE A 63 -6.07 1.02 1.79
C ILE A 63 -7.56 1.17 1.47
N GLU A 64 -8.05 0.52 0.42
CA GLU A 64 -9.48 0.58 0.05
C GLU A 64 -10.39 0.07 1.17
N LYS A 65 -9.99 -1.03 1.84
CA LYS A 65 -10.75 -1.56 2.98
C LYS A 65 -10.76 -0.57 4.16
N LEU A 66 -9.63 0.05 4.46
CA LEU A 66 -9.52 1.03 5.55
C LEU A 66 -10.34 2.30 5.26
N ARG A 67 -10.30 2.80 4.02
CA ARG A 67 -11.14 3.93 3.58
C ARG A 67 -12.62 3.61 3.68
N ALA A 68 -13.04 2.39 3.33
CA ALA A 68 -14.43 1.95 3.49
C ALA A 68 -14.86 1.92 4.97
N GLN A 69 -13.95 1.63 5.89
CA GLN A 69 -14.20 1.67 7.33
C GLN A 69 -14.26 3.09 7.90
N GLN A 70 -13.56 4.06 7.29
CA GLN A 70 -13.56 5.46 7.73
C GLN A 70 -14.90 6.18 7.47
N ILE A 71 -15.68 5.71 6.48
CA ILE A 71 -16.96 6.30 6.07
C ILE A 71 -18.15 5.70 6.86
N GLN A 72 -17.92 4.60 7.60
CA GLN A 72 -18.94 3.89 8.39
C GLN A 72 -19.12 4.46 9.79
#